data_AF-B2IHB6-F1
#
_entry.id   AF-B2IHB6-F1
#
_cell.length_a   1.000
_cell.length_b   1.000
_cell.length_c   1.000
_cell.angle_alpha   90.00
_cell.angle_beta   90.00
_cell.angle_gamma   90.00
#
_symmetry.space_group_name_H-M   'P 1'
#
loop_
_entity.id
_entity.type
_entity.pdbx_description
1 polymer ?
#
loop_
_entity_poly.entity_id
_entity_poly.type
_entity_poly.pdbx_seq_one_letter_code
_entity_poly.pdbx_strand_id
1 'polypeptide(L)'
;MSNPTWGKGLLLEARPCAGPDLESSDPWDVTYRVTSGRENEDRRKARRRRTRLRCGKLLDVRNAFVIECRIYDRSTLGARLRLDKPIPDLDPISLYEDQTEQIHEARLIWQGQGELGIAFTSTGRLAPITHVQRAFLRGRYYAMRD
;
A
#
# COMPACT_ATOMS: atom_id res chain seq x y z
N MET A 1 -28.01 8.83 -22.58
CA MET A 1 -26.96 7.79 -22.57
C MET A 1 -25.61 8.47 -22.78
N SER A 2 -24.64 8.22 -21.89
CA SER A 2 -23.18 8.43 -22.01
C SER A 2 -22.58 9.11 -20.77
N ASN A 3 -21.75 8.35 -20.04
CA ASN A 3 -21.01 8.72 -18.84
C ASN A 3 -19.85 9.69 -19.17
N PRO A 4 -19.52 10.68 -18.31
CA PRO A 4 -18.21 11.31 -18.35
C PRO A 4 -17.20 10.51 -17.51
N THR A 5 -16.13 10.14 -18.21
CA THR A 5 -14.90 9.51 -17.75
C THR A 5 -14.09 10.46 -16.85
N TRP A 6 -13.72 10.01 -15.65
CA TRP A 6 -12.76 10.74 -14.81
C TRP A 6 -11.33 10.24 -15.06
N GLY A 7 -10.56 11.09 -15.74
CA GLY A 7 -9.17 10.88 -16.12
C GLY A 7 -8.15 10.99 -14.98
N LYS A 8 -6.95 10.52 -15.29
CA LYS A 8 -5.75 10.38 -14.45
C LYS A 8 -5.41 11.66 -13.67
N GLY A 9 -5.27 11.55 -12.36
CA GLY A 9 -4.85 12.65 -11.49
C GLY A 9 -3.35 12.90 -11.58
N LEU A 10 -2.98 14.11 -12.01
CA LEU A 10 -1.61 14.65 -12.07
C LEU A 10 -1.01 14.73 -10.65
N LEU A 11 0.21 14.22 -10.45
CA LEU A 11 0.95 14.40 -9.19
C LEU A 11 1.53 15.82 -9.18
N LEU A 12 0.98 16.69 -8.34
CA LEU A 12 1.44 18.05 -8.15
C LEU A 12 2.49 18.06 -7.03
N GLU A 13 3.72 18.47 -7.35
CA GLU A 13 4.68 18.86 -6.32
C GLU A 13 4.51 20.34 -6.00
N ALA A 14 4.24 20.65 -4.73
CA ALA A 14 4.31 22.00 -4.22
C ALA A 14 5.75 22.26 -3.76
N ARG A 15 6.43 23.19 -4.42
CA ARG A 15 7.68 23.76 -3.92
C ARG A 15 7.38 25.14 -3.33
N PRO A 16 7.87 25.46 -2.13
CA PRO A 16 7.78 26.82 -1.62
C PRO A 16 8.61 27.72 -2.54
N CYS A 17 7.96 28.70 -3.16
CA CYS A 17 8.63 29.79 -3.86
C CYS A 17 8.61 30.97 -2.90
N ALA A 18 9.77 31.59 -2.65
CA ALA A 18 9.77 32.94 -2.10
C ALA A 18 9.04 33.82 -3.14
N GLY A 19 7.87 34.34 -2.78
CA GLY A 19 7.11 35.21 -3.66
C GLY A 19 7.90 36.49 -3.95
N PRO A 20 7.78 37.09 -5.16
CA PRO A 20 8.25 38.44 -5.36
C PRO A 20 7.28 39.40 -4.66
N ASP A 21 7.73 39.98 -3.55
CA ASP A 21 7.59 41.39 -3.10
C ASP A 21 6.27 42.10 -3.48
N LEU A 22 5.42 42.69 -2.62
CA LEU A 22 5.51 43.31 -1.30
C LEU A 22 4.07 43.40 -0.70
N GLU A 23 3.97 43.61 0.62
CA GLU A 23 2.75 43.87 1.43
C GLU A 23 1.87 42.67 1.85
N SER A 24 2.46 41.71 2.56
CA SER A 24 1.70 40.94 3.56
C SER A 24 2.54 40.84 4.84
N SER A 25 2.03 41.43 5.92
CA SER A 25 2.67 41.46 7.25
C SER A 25 2.39 40.18 8.06
N ASP A 26 2.05 39.09 7.38
CA ASP A 26 1.84 37.80 8.04
C ASP A 26 3.02 36.86 7.73
N PRO A 27 3.85 36.49 8.73
CA PRO A 27 5.01 35.61 8.55
C PRO A 27 4.64 34.15 8.19
N TRP A 28 3.36 33.87 7.95
CA TRP A 28 2.83 32.57 7.55
C TRP A 28 2.25 32.56 6.12
N ASP A 29 2.39 33.65 5.37
CA ASP A 29 1.86 33.76 4.01
C ASP A 29 2.80 33.05 3.00
N VAL A 30 2.55 31.76 2.74
CA VAL A 30 3.36 30.95 1.83
C VAL A 30 2.60 30.72 0.52
N THR A 31 2.96 31.48 -0.52
CA THR A 31 2.44 31.26 -1.87
C THR A 31 3.14 30.07 -2.54
N TYR A 32 2.42 28.97 -2.77
CA TYR A 32 2.95 27.83 -3.54
C TYR A 32 2.51 27.91 -5.01
N ARG A 33 3.48 27.85 -5.94
CA ARG A 33 3.20 27.66 -7.37
C ARG A 33 3.38 26.20 -7.72
N VAL A 34 2.31 25.61 -8.25
CA VAL A 34 2.31 24.23 -8.75
C VAL A 34 2.87 24.22 -10.17
N THR A 35 3.99 23.53 -10.41
CA THR A 35 4.51 23.28 -11.76
C THR A 35 4.31 21.83 -12.15
N SER A 36 3.66 21.60 -13.30
CA SER A 36 3.45 20.27 -13.88
C SER A 36 4.79 19.64 -14.27
N GLY A 37 5.29 18.71 -13.46
CA GLY A 37 6.38 17.81 -13.88
C GLY A 37 5.89 16.91 -15.01
N ARG A 38 6.70 16.78 -16.07
CA ARG A 38 6.52 15.93 -17.27
C ARG A 38 5.53 14.78 -17.07
N GLU A 39 4.58 14.66 -18.00
CA GLU A 39 3.59 13.58 -18.13
C GLU A 39 4.20 12.21 -17.81
N ASN A 40 4.04 11.79 -16.56
CA ASN A 40 4.21 10.41 -16.17
C ASN A 40 2.81 9.82 -16.24
N GLU A 41 2.47 9.21 -17.38
CA GLU A 41 1.18 8.57 -17.57
C GLU A 41 0.93 7.61 -16.41
N ASP A 42 0.00 7.95 -15.52
CA ASP A 42 -0.38 7.06 -14.43
C ASP A 42 -0.98 5.78 -15.04
N ARG A 43 -0.18 4.70 -15.11
CA ARG A 43 -0.59 3.38 -15.64
C ARG A 43 -1.44 2.59 -14.63
N ARG A 44 -1.70 3.16 -13.45
CA ARG A 44 -2.42 2.47 -12.38
C ARG A 44 -3.92 2.46 -12.67
N LYS A 45 -4.52 1.27 -12.58
CA LYS A 45 -5.94 1.05 -12.84
C LYS A 45 -6.87 1.46 -11.68
N ALA A 46 -6.32 1.83 -10.51
CA ALA A 46 -7.11 2.21 -9.34
C ALA A 46 -6.37 3.20 -8.42
N ARG A 47 -7.13 4.15 -7.84
CA ARG A 47 -6.64 5.13 -6.87
C ARG A 47 -6.25 4.44 -5.55
N ARG A 48 -5.09 4.83 -4.99
CA ARG A 48 -4.60 4.35 -3.68
C ARG A 48 -4.95 5.35 -2.59
N ARG A 49 -5.44 4.86 -1.44
CA ARG A 49 -5.64 5.68 -0.23
C ARG A 49 -4.54 5.34 0.76
N ARG A 50 -3.87 6.35 1.32
CA ARG A 50 -2.88 6.17 2.37
C ARG A 50 -3.58 5.67 3.62
N THR A 51 -3.19 4.50 4.08
CA THR A 51 -3.75 3.86 5.28
C THR A 51 -2.86 4.24 6.45
N ARG A 52 -3.26 5.23 7.25
CA ARG A 52 -2.51 5.52 8.48
C ARG A 52 -2.61 4.30 9.40
N LEU A 53 -1.45 3.68 9.70
CA LEU A 53 -1.25 2.67 10.74
C LEU A 53 -1.95 1.31 10.56
N ARG A 54 -2.25 0.89 9.33
CA ARG A 54 -2.75 -0.49 9.14
C ARG A 54 -1.61 -1.50 9.16
N CYS A 55 -1.76 -2.55 9.94
CA CYS A 55 -0.85 -3.69 9.96
C CYS A 55 -1.50 -4.90 9.28
N GLY A 56 -0.66 -5.80 8.82
CA GLY A 56 -1.07 -7.07 8.27
C GLY A 56 0.03 -8.11 8.35
N LYS A 57 -0.28 -9.32 7.91
CA LYS A 57 0.65 -10.45 7.91
C LYS A 57 0.76 -10.99 6.50
N LEU A 58 1.99 -11.23 6.06
CA LEU A 58 2.26 -11.96 4.84
C LEU A 58 2.31 -13.45 5.15
N LEU A 59 1.64 -14.23 4.31
CA LEU A 59 1.57 -15.68 4.39
C LEU A 59 2.11 -16.30 3.11
N ASP A 60 2.71 -17.48 3.24
CA ASP A 60 3.14 -18.29 2.09
C ASP A 60 1.95 -19.03 1.44
N VAL A 61 2.26 -19.85 0.44
CA VAL A 61 1.26 -20.64 -0.30
C VAL A 61 0.52 -21.69 0.53
N ARG A 62 1.07 -22.05 1.69
CA ARG A 62 0.51 -23.00 2.66
C ARG A 62 -0.23 -22.30 3.80
N ASN A 63 -0.45 -20.98 3.69
CA ASN A 63 -0.98 -20.11 4.74
C ASN A 63 -0.09 -20.05 6.00
N ALA A 64 1.20 -20.40 5.89
CA ALA A 64 2.14 -20.25 6.98
C ALA A 64 2.54 -18.77 7.11
N PHE A 65 2.64 -18.29 8.34
CA PHE A 65 3.07 -16.93 8.63
C PHE A 65 4.53 -16.72 8.18
N VAL A 66 4.76 -15.65 7.43
CA VAL A 66 6.10 -15.25 6.97
C VAL A 66 6.60 -14.07 7.77
N ILE A 67 5.86 -12.96 7.78
CA ILE A 67 6.27 -11.73 8.45
C ILE A 67 5.09 -10.79 8.71
N GLU A 68 5.20 -9.94 9.74
CA GLU A 68 4.34 -8.77 9.91
C GLU A 68 4.75 -7.63 8.97
N CYS A 69 3.77 -6.85 8.53
CA CYS A 69 3.99 -5.73 7.62
C CYS A 69 3.11 -4.53 7.98
N ARG A 70 3.59 -3.34 7.64
CA ARG A 70 2.79 -2.11 7.67
C ARG A 70 2.24 -1.84 6.28
N ILE A 71 0.93 -1.67 6.15
CA ILE A 71 0.26 -1.31 4.91
C ILE A 71 0.36 0.20 4.74
N TYR A 72 1.23 0.65 3.83
CA TYR A 72 1.52 2.06 3.58
C TYR A 72 0.43 2.72 2.73
N ASP A 73 0.06 2.04 1.64
CA ASP A 73 -1.06 2.42 0.79
C ASP A 73 -1.79 1.19 0.26
N ARG A 74 -3.10 1.35 0.04
CA ARG A 74 -3.98 0.28 -0.42
C ARG A 74 -4.94 0.79 -1.48
N SER A 75 -5.21 -0.05 -2.48
CA SER A 75 -6.32 0.09 -3.41
C SER A 75 -7.11 -1.22 -3.47
N THR A 76 -8.16 -1.25 -4.28
CA THR A 76 -8.91 -2.47 -4.57
C THR A 76 -8.10 -3.50 -5.34
N LEU A 77 -6.99 -3.11 -5.97
CA LEU A 77 -6.18 -3.96 -6.85
C LEU A 77 -4.85 -4.37 -6.23
N GLY A 78 -4.46 -3.82 -5.08
CA GLY A 78 -3.19 -4.15 -4.46
C GLY A 78 -2.83 -3.26 -3.30
N ALA A 79 -1.61 -3.43 -2.81
CA ALA A 79 -1.09 -2.68 -1.68
C ALA A 79 0.42 -2.43 -1.82
N ARG A 80 0.89 -1.38 -1.16
CA ARG A 80 2.30 -1.17 -0.84
C ARG A 80 2.51 -1.46 0.64
N LEU A 81 3.44 -2.35 0.91
CA LEU A 81 3.76 -2.80 2.26
C LEU A 81 5.18 -2.34 2.61
N ARG A 82 5.39 -2.09 3.90
CA ARG A 82 6.72 -1.90 4.48
C ARG A 82 6.98 -3.05 5.46
N LEU A 83 8.14 -3.67 5.31
CA LEU A 83 8.58 -4.80 6.09
C LEU A 83 9.69 -4.35 7.04
N ASP A 84 9.73 -4.91 8.24
CA ASP A 84 10.81 -4.65 9.19
C ASP A 84 12.08 -5.45 8.85
N LYS A 85 11.95 -6.52 8.03
CA LYS A 85 13.06 -7.34 7.51
C LYS A 85 12.79 -7.74 6.05
N PRO A 86 13.83 -7.94 5.22
CA PRO A 86 13.65 -8.50 3.89
C PRO A 86 13.10 -9.93 3.96
N ILE A 87 12.28 -10.31 3.00
CA ILE A 87 11.78 -11.68 2.81
C ILE A 87 12.33 -12.27 1.51
N PRO A 88 12.38 -13.60 1.37
CA PRO A 88 12.65 -14.25 0.09
C PRO A 88 11.61 -13.86 -0.98
N ASP A 89 11.96 -14.07 -2.25
CA ASP A 89 11.06 -13.86 -3.40
C ASP A 89 9.96 -14.92 -3.40
N LEU A 90 8.92 -14.70 -2.59
CA LEU A 90 7.76 -15.56 -2.47
C LEU A 90 6.66 -15.04 -3.42
N ASP A 91 6.26 -15.89 -4.37
CA ASP A 91 5.12 -15.66 -5.26
C ASP A 91 4.50 -17.02 -5.64
N PRO A 92 3.19 -17.27 -5.41
CA PRO A 92 2.18 -16.38 -4.84
C PRO A 92 2.25 -16.23 -3.31
N ILE A 93 1.62 -15.17 -2.80
CA ILE A 93 1.53 -14.85 -1.36
C ILE A 93 0.11 -14.46 -0.97
N SER A 94 -0.17 -14.50 0.34
CA SER A 94 -1.41 -13.99 0.91
C SER A 94 -1.14 -12.80 1.83
N LEU A 95 -1.97 -11.76 1.77
CA LEU A 95 -2.00 -10.67 2.75
C LEU A 95 -3.21 -10.86 3.67
N TYR A 96 -2.96 -11.09 4.96
CA TYR A 96 -3.95 -10.93 6.01
C TYR A 96 -3.95 -9.48 6.52
N GLU A 97 -5.11 -8.83 6.54
CA GLU A 97 -5.28 -7.51 7.16
C GLU A 97 -5.80 -7.64 8.59
N ASP A 98 -5.06 -7.12 9.58
CA ASP A 98 -5.47 -7.23 10.98
C ASP A 98 -6.79 -6.50 11.28
N GLN A 99 -7.05 -5.36 10.62
CA GLN A 99 -8.22 -4.52 10.90
C GLN A 99 -9.53 -5.12 10.37
N THR A 100 -9.50 -5.72 9.18
CA THR A 100 -10.70 -6.27 8.52
C THR A 100 -10.78 -7.78 8.66
N GLU A 101 -9.70 -8.42 9.11
CA GLU A 101 -9.49 -9.86 9.17
C GLU A 101 -9.70 -10.56 7.81
N GLN A 102 -9.54 -9.79 6.74
CA GLN A 102 -9.64 -10.27 5.36
C GLN A 102 -8.30 -10.82 4.90
N ILE A 103 -8.39 -11.80 4.00
CA ILE A 103 -7.23 -12.42 3.35
C ILE A 103 -7.35 -12.19 1.87
N HIS A 104 -6.26 -11.74 1.27
CA HIS A 104 -6.18 -11.47 -0.15
C HIS A 104 -5.03 -12.29 -0.73
N GLU A 105 -5.35 -13.18 -1.67
CA GLU A 105 -4.31 -13.74 -2.54
C GLU A 105 -3.68 -12.60 -3.32
N ALA A 106 -2.36 -12.65 -3.49
CA ALA A 106 -1.63 -11.63 -4.18
C ALA A 106 -0.41 -12.20 -4.89
N ARG A 107 0.08 -11.43 -5.87
CA ARG A 107 1.39 -11.63 -6.48
C ARG A 107 2.34 -10.52 -6.12
N LEU A 108 3.62 -10.88 -6.05
CA LEU A 108 4.69 -9.91 -5.91
C LEU A 108 4.91 -9.17 -7.24
N ILE A 109 4.93 -7.84 -7.20
CA ILE A 109 5.18 -6.99 -8.38
C ILE A 109 6.58 -6.37 -8.32
N TRP A 110 7.01 -5.99 -7.13
CA TRP A 110 8.35 -5.46 -6.89
C TRP A 110 8.71 -5.57 -5.41
N GLN A 111 10.00 -5.65 -5.13
CA GLN A 111 10.56 -5.63 -3.77
C GLN A 111 11.83 -4.77 -3.77
N GLY A 112 11.99 -3.94 -2.75
CA GLY A 112 13.20 -3.14 -2.59
C GLY A 112 13.11 -2.15 -1.43
N GLN A 113 14.25 -1.77 -0.86
CA GLN A 113 14.35 -0.74 0.20
C GLN A 113 13.44 -1.01 1.42
N GLY A 114 13.25 -2.29 1.80
CA GLY A 114 12.36 -2.68 2.90
C GLY A 114 10.87 -2.54 2.58
N GLU A 115 10.53 -2.40 1.30
CA GLU A 115 9.15 -2.28 0.83
C GLU A 115 8.81 -3.36 -0.20
N LEU A 116 7.51 -3.62 -0.30
CA LEU A 116 6.92 -4.64 -1.14
C LEU A 116 5.71 -4.07 -1.87
N GLY A 117 5.63 -4.25 -3.17
CA GLY A 117 4.45 -3.97 -3.97
C GLY A 117 3.74 -5.26 -4.35
N ILE A 118 2.47 -5.39 -3.97
CA ILE A 118 1.66 -6.57 -4.27
C ILE A 118 0.42 -6.20 -5.09
N ALA A 119 0.00 -7.12 -5.96
CA ALA A 119 -1.27 -7.03 -6.70
C ALA A 119 -2.22 -8.13 -6.24
N PHE A 120 -3.44 -7.77 -5.86
CA PHE A 120 -4.45 -8.73 -5.44
C PHE A 120 -4.96 -9.55 -6.63
N THR A 121 -5.17 -10.83 -6.37
CA THR A 121 -5.66 -11.80 -7.36
C THR A 121 -6.81 -12.61 -6.78
N SER A 122 -7.64 -13.17 -7.65
CA SER A 122 -8.71 -14.11 -7.28
C SER A 122 -8.52 -15.44 -8.01
N THR A 123 -7.28 -15.94 -8.04
CA THR A 123 -6.95 -17.12 -8.85
C THR A 123 -7.34 -18.44 -8.18
N GLY A 124 -7.59 -18.44 -6.87
CA GLY A 124 -7.88 -19.66 -6.10
C GLY A 124 -6.69 -20.61 -6.07
N ARG A 125 -5.47 -20.07 -6.22
CA ARG A 125 -4.24 -20.86 -6.28
C ARG A 125 -3.70 -21.20 -4.89
N LEU A 126 -4.15 -20.49 -3.86
CA LEU A 126 -3.69 -20.68 -2.50
C LEU A 126 -4.60 -21.66 -1.75
N ALA A 127 -4.02 -22.38 -0.79
CA ALA A 127 -4.80 -23.27 0.05
C ALA A 127 -5.92 -22.48 0.78
N PRO A 128 -7.13 -23.04 0.92
CA PRO A 128 -8.17 -22.39 1.70
C PRO A 128 -7.71 -22.25 3.15
N ILE A 129 -7.94 -21.07 3.74
CA ILE A 129 -7.59 -20.87 5.14
C ILE A 129 -8.67 -21.45 6.05
N THR A 130 -8.26 -22.28 6.99
CA THR A 130 -9.16 -22.86 7.99
C THR A 130 -9.56 -21.82 9.05
N HIS A 131 -10.67 -22.06 9.75
CA HIS A 131 -11.10 -21.20 10.86
C HIS A 131 -10.04 -21.11 11.97
N VAL A 132 -9.38 -22.23 12.27
CA VAL A 132 -8.31 -22.31 13.27
C VAL A 132 -7.10 -21.48 12.87
N GLN A 133 -6.63 -21.60 11.63
CA GLN A 133 -5.54 -20.76 11.11
C GLN A 133 -5.89 -19.27 11.17
N ARG A 134 -7.13 -18.90 10.81
CA ARG A 134 -7.59 -17.50 10.93
C ARG A 134 -7.57 -17.00 12.36
N ALA A 135 -7.95 -17.84 13.34
CA ALA A 135 -7.86 -17.49 14.75
C ALA A 135 -6.41 -17.26 15.19
N PHE A 136 -5.47 -18.09 14.74
CA PHE A 136 -4.05 -17.89 15.00
C PHE A 136 -3.52 -16.57 14.44
N LEU A 137 -3.95 -16.17 13.23
CA LEU A 137 -3.54 -14.90 12.59
C LEU A 137 -3.94 -13.63 13.36
N ARG A 138 -4.97 -13.71 14.21
CA ARG A 138 -5.37 -12.60 15.11
C ARG A 138 -4.36 -12.37 16.24
N GLY A 139 -3.54 -13.37 16.56
CA GLY A 139 -2.51 -13.28 17.58
C GLY A 139 -1.38 -12.31 17.21
N ARG A 140 -0.70 -11.78 18.24
CA ARG A 140 0.55 -11.04 18.09
C ARG A 140 1.69 -12.04 17.90
N TYR A 141 2.17 -12.24 16.67
CA TYR A 141 3.19 -13.26 16.37
C TYR A 141 4.57 -12.92 16.95
N TYR A 142 4.78 -11.67 17.41
CA TYR A 142 5.99 -11.25 18.12
C TYR A 142 6.04 -11.72 19.60
N ALA A 143 5.02 -12.41 20.12
CA ALA A 143 5.02 -12.93 21.48
C ALA A 143 5.49 -14.40 21.58
N MET A 144 5.73 -15.09 20.47
CA MET A 144 6.37 -16.41 20.46
C MET A 144 7.88 -16.21 20.22
N ARG A 145 8.59 -15.94 21.32
CA ARG A 145 10.03 -16.22 21.40
C ARG A 145 10.18 -17.69 21.76
N ASP A 146 10.94 -18.43 20.96
CA ASP A 146 11.74 -19.53 21.51
C ASP A 146 12.95 -18.91 22.24
#